data_AF-A0A2N1TYL8-F1
#
_entry.id   AF-A0A2N1TYL8-F1
#
_cell.length_a   1.000
_cell.length_b   1.000
_cell.length_c   1.000
_cell.angle_alpha   90.00
_cell.angle_beta   90.00
_cell.angle_gamma   90.00
#
_symmetry.space_group_name_H-M   'P 1'
#
loop_
_entity.id
_entity.type
_entity.pdbx_description
1 polymer ?
#
loop_
_entity_poly.entity_id
_entity_poly.type
_entity_poly.pdbx_seq_one_letter_code
_entity_poly.pdbx_strand_id
1 'polypeptide(L)'
;MITWKFDKAGFDFQDFVKSMLAHFKRIATTDMVLSEYIWREKDNVAKRGNPETPTWKDLLAELEDGQQLFFPFAEPNEGRPVRCADGTRVQLASYPSATDFTYDENEVVGFAVTLTRTRYEFQPALYFIGNETDRVPSMEKLPVGLFEDKIADFLNAFKREKSMSAEDTRPETRKMKPL
;
A
#
# COMPACT_ATOMS: atom_id res chain seq x y z
N MET A 1 -4.18 -0.57 17.65
CA MET A 1 -3.63 -0.66 16.29
C MET A 1 -4.76 -0.45 15.30
N ILE A 2 -4.60 0.50 14.38
CA ILE A 2 -5.62 0.86 13.39
C ILE A 2 -5.69 -0.24 12.31
N THR A 3 -6.88 -0.46 11.76
CA THR A 3 -7.08 -1.27 10.55
C THR A 3 -7.99 -0.51 9.60
N TRP A 4 -7.48 -0.12 8.44
CA TRP A 4 -8.29 0.47 7.38
C TRP A 4 -8.95 -0.63 6.56
N LYS A 5 -10.26 -0.52 6.35
CA LYS A 5 -11.07 -1.57 5.72
C LYS A 5 -11.78 -1.00 4.51
N PHE A 6 -11.60 -1.65 3.37
CA PHE A 6 -12.23 -1.26 2.11
C PHE A 6 -12.94 -2.46 1.51
N ASP A 7 -14.25 -2.32 1.22
CA ASP A 7 -14.99 -3.35 0.50
C ASP A 7 -14.39 -3.56 -0.89
N LYS A 8 -14.27 -4.82 -1.34
CA LYS A 8 -13.71 -5.18 -2.65
C LYS A 8 -14.35 -4.39 -3.80
N ALA A 9 -15.66 -4.15 -3.71
CA ALA A 9 -16.42 -3.42 -4.73
C ALA A 9 -16.10 -1.92 -4.76
N GLY A 10 -15.66 -1.34 -3.64
CA GLY A 10 -15.43 0.09 -3.46
C GLY A 10 -13.95 0.51 -3.50
N PHE A 11 -13.02 -0.43 -3.71
CA PHE A 11 -11.59 -0.16 -3.75
C PHE A 11 -11.00 -0.45 -5.12
N ASP A 12 -10.23 0.47 -5.69
CA ASP A 12 -9.49 0.23 -6.92
C ASP A 12 -8.11 -0.38 -6.62
N PHE A 13 -8.09 -1.70 -6.43
CA PHE A 13 -6.84 -2.42 -6.17
C PHE A 13 -5.84 -2.33 -7.33
N GLN A 14 -6.33 -2.23 -8.57
CA GLN A 14 -5.44 -2.09 -9.72
C GLN A 14 -4.72 -0.74 -9.69
N ASP A 15 -5.46 0.35 -9.45
CA ASP A 15 -4.87 1.69 -9.39
C ASP A 15 -3.96 1.85 -8.17
N PHE A 16 -4.36 1.28 -7.03
CA PHE A 16 -3.53 1.16 -5.85
C PHE A 16 -2.17 0.51 -6.19
N VAL A 17 -2.17 -0.68 -6.78
CA VAL A 17 -0.93 -1.38 -7.16
C VAL A 17 -0.11 -0.52 -8.14
N LYS A 18 -0.73 0.10 -9.16
CA LYS A 18 -0.01 0.97 -10.10
C LYS A 18 0.70 2.12 -9.38
N SER A 19 0.05 2.76 -8.41
CA SER A 19 0.63 3.83 -7.62
C SER A 19 1.82 3.34 -6.79
N MET A 20 1.69 2.18 -6.14
CA MET A 20 2.77 1.55 -5.38
C MET A 20 3.97 1.20 -6.27
N LEU A 21 3.73 0.63 -7.46
CA LEU A 21 4.77 0.31 -8.43
C LEU A 21 5.47 1.57 -8.96
N ALA A 22 4.72 2.66 -9.17
CA ALA A 22 5.27 3.94 -9.58
C ALA A 22 6.12 4.58 -8.48
N HIS A 23 5.70 4.46 -7.21
CA HIS A 23 6.52 4.85 -6.07
C HIS A 23 7.82 4.03 -6.06
N PHE A 24 7.73 2.69 -6.10
CA PHE A 24 8.92 1.82 -6.14
C PHE A 24 9.91 2.21 -7.24
N LYS A 25 9.46 2.42 -8.48
CA LYS A 25 10.33 2.84 -9.60
C LYS A 25 11.09 4.15 -9.36
N ARG A 26 10.56 5.06 -8.54
CA ARG A 26 11.23 6.33 -8.22
C ARG A 26 12.31 6.17 -7.16
N ILE A 27 12.19 5.15 -6.32
CA ILE A 27 13.00 4.98 -5.10
C ILE A 27 13.98 3.83 -5.22
N ALA A 28 13.74 2.89 -6.14
CA ALA A 28 14.63 1.79 -6.44
C ALA A 28 16.01 2.35 -6.82
N THR A 29 16.93 2.30 -5.86
CA THR A 29 18.36 2.33 -6.13
C THR A 29 18.70 1.04 -6.88
N THR A 30 19.82 1.02 -7.60
CA THR A 30 20.17 -0.01 -8.59
C THR A 30 20.24 -1.45 -8.06
N ASP A 31 20.09 -1.65 -6.74
CA ASP A 31 20.22 -2.93 -6.07
C ASP A 31 18.91 -3.42 -5.42
N MET A 32 17.83 -2.64 -5.43
CA MET A 32 16.54 -3.06 -4.88
C MET A 32 15.60 -3.59 -5.96
N VAL A 33 15.03 -4.78 -5.73
CA VAL A 33 14.07 -5.42 -6.64
C VAL A 33 12.66 -5.37 -6.07
N LEU A 34 11.65 -5.25 -6.94
CA LEU A 34 10.25 -5.07 -6.56
C LEU A 34 9.71 -6.21 -5.66
N SER A 35 10.32 -7.38 -5.78
CA SER A 35 10.12 -8.56 -4.95
C SER A 35 10.50 -8.37 -3.48
N GLU A 36 11.40 -7.44 -3.15
CA GLU A 36 11.83 -7.14 -1.77
C GLU A 36 10.83 -6.28 -1.02
N TYR A 37 10.04 -5.48 -1.75
CA TYR A 37 9.04 -4.60 -1.18
C TYR A 37 7.66 -5.22 -1.06
N ILE A 38 7.38 -6.28 -1.81
CA ILE A 38 6.14 -7.04 -1.71
C ILE A 38 6.43 -8.34 -0.95
N TRP A 39 6.48 -8.22 0.37
CA TRP A 39 6.84 -9.32 1.26
C TRP A 39 5.63 -10.17 1.64
N ARG A 40 5.83 -11.50 1.82
CA ARG A 40 4.78 -12.47 2.19
C ARG A 40 5.05 -13.07 3.57
N GLU A 41 4.13 -12.91 4.50
CA GLU A 41 4.33 -13.38 5.90
C GLU A 41 4.25 -14.88 6.09
N LYS A 42 3.45 -15.59 5.27
CA LYS A 42 3.12 -16.99 5.53
C LYS A 42 4.17 -18.02 5.11
N ASP A 43 5.29 -17.59 4.55
CA ASP A 43 6.42 -18.46 4.26
C ASP A 43 7.70 -17.65 4.51
N ASN A 44 8.37 -17.81 5.66
CA ASN A 44 9.69 -17.23 5.97
C ASN A 44 10.83 -17.66 5.00
N VAL A 45 10.47 -18.11 3.80
CA VAL A 45 11.28 -18.28 2.61
C VAL A 45 10.38 -17.88 1.44
N ALA A 46 10.79 -16.90 0.63
CA ALA A 46 10.10 -16.56 -0.61
C ALA A 46 9.82 -17.85 -1.43
N LYS A 47 8.55 -18.25 -1.54
CA LYS A 47 8.13 -19.43 -2.32
C LYS A 47 8.35 -19.15 -3.80
N ARG A 48 9.59 -19.39 -4.25
CA ARG A 48 10.12 -18.97 -5.56
C ARG A 48 10.10 -17.45 -5.68
N GLY A 49 11.12 -16.91 -6.37
CA GLY A 49 11.25 -15.48 -6.55
C GLY A 49 9.88 -14.89 -6.89
N ASN A 50 9.41 -13.97 -6.03
CA ASN A 50 8.37 -13.03 -6.41
C ASN A 50 8.67 -12.62 -7.85
N PRO A 51 7.70 -12.67 -8.79
CA PRO A 51 7.98 -12.33 -10.17
C PRO A 51 8.76 -11.02 -10.19
N GLU A 52 9.79 -10.88 -11.02
CA GLU A 52 10.60 -9.65 -11.03
C GLU A 52 9.73 -8.40 -11.29
N THR A 53 8.56 -8.62 -11.91
CA THR A 53 7.55 -7.62 -12.24
C THR A 53 6.13 -8.12 -11.95
N PRO A 54 5.67 -8.21 -10.69
CA PRO A 54 4.29 -8.60 -10.37
C PRO A 54 3.30 -7.64 -11.01
N THR A 55 2.25 -8.21 -11.61
CA THR A 55 1.07 -7.46 -12.02
C THR A 55 0.08 -7.37 -10.86
N TRP A 56 -0.88 -6.45 -10.94
CA TRP A 56 -1.96 -6.37 -9.95
C TRP A 56 -2.77 -7.68 -9.84
N LYS A 57 -2.84 -8.48 -10.91
CA LYS A 57 -3.54 -9.77 -10.91
C LYS A 57 -2.77 -10.81 -10.10
N ASP A 58 -1.44 -10.84 -10.24
CA ASP A 58 -0.59 -11.75 -9.48
C ASP A 58 -0.73 -11.46 -7.99
N LEU A 59 -0.63 -10.18 -7.60
CA LEU A 59 -0.80 -9.76 -6.20
C LEU A 59 -2.19 -10.04 -5.65
N LEU A 60 -3.23 -9.87 -6.48
CA LEU A 60 -4.59 -10.20 -6.09
C LEU A 60 -4.78 -11.69 -5.86
N ALA A 61 -4.24 -12.54 -6.73
CA ALA A 61 -4.31 -13.99 -6.61
C ALA A 61 -3.66 -14.48 -5.30
N GLU A 62 -2.49 -13.92 -4.95
CA GLU A 62 -1.81 -14.24 -3.70
C GLU A 62 -2.66 -13.86 -2.47
N LEU A 63 -3.27 -12.67 -2.49
CA LEU A 63 -4.19 -12.25 -1.44
C LEU A 63 -5.43 -13.17 -1.36
N GLU A 64 -5.96 -13.61 -2.50
CA GLU A 64 -7.09 -14.55 -2.56
C GLU A 64 -6.74 -15.95 -2.04
N ASP A 65 -5.49 -16.37 -2.21
CA ASP A 65 -4.92 -17.59 -1.61
C ASP A 65 -4.65 -17.46 -0.09
N GLY A 66 -4.99 -16.31 0.50
CA GLY A 66 -4.88 -16.06 1.93
C GLY A 66 -3.45 -15.72 2.36
N GLN A 67 -2.62 -15.26 1.42
CA GLN A 67 -1.35 -14.60 1.73
C GLN A 67 -1.60 -13.20 2.28
N GLN A 68 -0.57 -12.69 2.93
CA GLN A 68 -0.50 -11.31 3.36
C GLN A 68 0.66 -10.64 2.64
N LEU A 69 0.41 -9.44 2.10
CA LEU A 69 1.40 -8.68 1.36
C LEU A 69 1.81 -7.43 2.14
N PHE A 70 3.11 -7.15 2.20
CA PHE A 70 3.59 -5.83 2.61
C PHE A 70 3.63 -4.88 1.40
N PHE A 71 3.29 -3.62 1.62
CA PHE A 71 3.45 -2.55 0.62
C PHE A 71 4.15 -1.35 1.27
N PRO A 72 5.30 -0.88 0.74
CA PRO A 72 6.05 0.23 1.32
C PRO A 72 5.34 1.56 1.12
N PHE A 73 5.08 2.27 2.20
CA PHE A 73 4.56 3.63 2.11
C PHE A 73 5.68 4.67 2.10
N ALA A 74 6.76 4.44 2.84
CA ALA A 74 7.86 5.38 2.99
C ALA A 74 9.21 4.72 2.72
N GLU A 75 10.15 5.49 2.15
CA GLU A 75 11.55 5.08 1.99
C GLU A 75 12.26 4.91 3.34
N PRO A 76 13.35 4.11 3.40
CA PRO A 76 14.21 4.05 4.58
C PRO A 76 14.69 5.43 5.05
N ASN A 77 14.89 5.57 6.37
CA ASN A 77 15.39 6.81 6.95
C ASN A 77 16.91 6.96 6.76
N GLU A 78 17.33 7.44 5.60
CA GLU A 78 18.74 7.74 5.30
C GLU A 78 19.21 9.11 5.83
N GLY A 79 18.56 9.69 6.85
CA GLY A 79 18.91 11.02 7.38
C GLY A 79 18.52 12.20 6.49
N ARG A 80 17.70 11.95 5.46
CA ARG A 80 17.11 12.94 4.54
C ARG A 80 15.59 13.01 4.73
N PRO A 81 14.88 14.01 4.17
CA PRO A 81 13.43 13.96 4.13
C PRO A 81 12.93 12.66 3.49
N VAL A 82 12.20 11.86 4.27
CA VAL A 82 11.67 10.55 3.88
C VAL A 82 10.60 10.76 2.81
N ARG A 83 10.77 10.14 1.64
CA ARG A 83 9.77 10.22 0.57
C ARG A 83 8.70 9.17 0.79
N CYS A 84 7.45 9.57 0.56
CA CYS A 84 6.29 8.71 0.73
C CYS A 84 5.62 8.38 -0.61
N ALA A 85 4.80 7.34 -0.63
CA ALA A 85 4.07 6.87 -1.82
C ALA A 85 3.02 7.87 -2.32
N ASP A 86 2.52 8.73 -1.43
CA ASP A 86 1.67 9.87 -1.75
C ASP A 86 2.42 11.02 -2.47
N GLY A 87 3.74 10.91 -2.64
CA GLY A 87 4.60 11.92 -3.26
C GLY A 87 5.09 13.00 -2.29
N THR A 88 4.65 12.98 -1.03
CA THR A 88 5.11 13.92 -0.01
C THR A 88 6.50 13.55 0.52
N ARG A 89 7.13 14.50 1.21
CA ARG A 89 8.38 14.28 1.93
C ARG A 89 8.21 14.65 3.39
N VAL A 90 8.72 13.81 4.28
CA VAL A 90 8.59 13.96 5.73
C VAL A 90 9.95 14.20 6.34
N GLN A 91 10.11 15.32 7.05
CA GLN A 91 11.29 15.58 7.86
C GLN A 91 11.05 15.04 9.28
N LEU A 92 11.69 13.93 9.64
CA LEU A 92 11.52 13.30 10.95
C LEU A 92 12.00 14.19 12.11
N ALA A 93 13.10 14.94 11.90
CA ALA A 93 13.66 15.86 12.91
C ALA A 93 12.73 17.03 13.29
N SER A 94 11.71 17.32 12.48
CA SER A 94 10.76 18.42 12.73
C SER A 94 9.50 17.95 13.46
N TYR A 95 9.36 16.64 13.73
CA TYR A 95 8.21 16.12 14.46
C TYR A 95 8.46 16.18 15.97
N PRO A 96 7.47 16.63 16.75
CA PRO A 96 7.60 16.65 18.20
C PRO A 96 7.87 15.24 18.70
N SER A 97 8.82 15.10 19.64
CA SER A 97 9.28 13.83 20.24
C SER A 97 8.21 13.09 21.07
N ALA A 98 6.93 13.41 20.88
CA ALA A 98 5.78 12.89 21.63
C ALA A 98 5.17 11.64 20.99
N THR A 99 5.66 11.20 19.83
CA THR A 99 5.29 9.91 19.25
C THR A 99 6.31 8.85 19.68
N ASP A 100 5.85 7.78 20.34
CA ASP A 100 6.65 6.61 20.75
C ASP A 100 7.21 5.78 19.56
N PHE A 101 7.22 6.34 18.36
CA PHE A 101 7.67 5.69 17.13
C PHE A 101 9.05 6.22 16.74
N THR A 102 10.05 5.33 16.76
CA THR A 102 11.37 5.55 16.16
C THR A 102 11.37 4.99 14.75
N TYR A 103 12.09 5.64 13.84
CA TYR A 103 12.21 5.17 12.48
C TYR A 103 13.66 5.12 12.04
N ASP A 104 14.21 3.92 11.93
CA ASP A 104 15.63 3.69 11.68
C ASP A 104 15.95 3.50 10.19
N GLU A 105 17.24 3.58 9.84
CA GLU A 105 17.73 3.47 8.46
C GLU A 105 17.51 2.09 7.81
N ASN A 106 17.34 1.04 8.64
CA ASN A 106 17.11 -0.33 8.18
C ASN A 106 15.62 -0.71 8.17
N GLU A 107 14.74 0.28 8.32
CA GLU A 107 13.31 0.07 8.43
C GLU A 107 12.56 0.74 7.28
N VAL A 108 11.45 0.13 6.88
CA VAL A 108 10.55 0.64 5.85
C VAL A 108 9.15 0.71 6.45
N VAL A 109 8.60 1.93 6.54
CA VAL A 109 7.20 2.11 6.93
C VAL A 109 6.32 1.73 5.75
N GLY A 110 5.28 0.97 6.03
CA GLY A 110 4.29 0.59 5.06
C GLY A 110 3.05 0.06 5.73
N PHE A 111 2.40 -0.88 5.06
CA PHE A 111 1.23 -1.53 5.60
C PHE A 111 1.12 -2.97 5.09
N ALA A 112 0.66 -3.82 5.99
CA ALA A 112 0.28 -5.19 5.71
C ALA A 112 -1.14 -5.21 5.12
N VAL A 113 -1.28 -5.87 3.99
CA VAL A 113 -2.54 -6.04 3.28
C VAL A 113 -2.96 -7.50 3.36
N THR A 114 -4.16 -7.72 3.86
CA THR A 114 -4.84 -9.02 3.80
C THR A 114 -6.15 -8.88 3.06
N LEU A 115 -6.64 -10.00 2.54
CA LEU A 115 -7.92 -10.06 1.86
C LEU A 115 -8.84 -11.04 2.57
N THR A 116 -9.93 -10.50 3.10
CA THR A 116 -11.06 -11.30 3.56
C THR A 116 -11.98 -11.62 2.38
N ARG A 117 -13.04 -12.39 2.63
CA ARG A 117 -14.04 -12.71 1.60
C ARG A 117 -14.57 -11.46 0.87
N THR A 118 -14.75 -10.35 1.59
CA THR A 118 -15.42 -9.15 1.07
C THR A 118 -14.59 -7.87 1.13
N ARG A 119 -13.44 -7.86 1.81
CA ARG A 119 -12.69 -6.63 2.10
C ARG A 119 -11.19 -6.80 1.99
N TYR A 120 -10.54 -5.75 1.52
CA TYR A 120 -9.13 -5.50 1.76
C TYR A 120 -8.98 -4.87 3.15
N GLU A 121 -8.07 -5.41 3.95
CA GLU A 121 -7.71 -4.87 5.25
C GLU A 121 -6.24 -4.46 5.24
N PHE A 122 -6.00 -3.20 5.60
CA PHE A 122 -4.69 -2.58 5.66
C PHE A 122 -4.36 -2.31 7.12
N GLN A 123 -3.21 -2.77 7.58
CA GLN A 123 -2.71 -2.54 8.93
C GLN A 123 -1.35 -1.84 8.82
N PRO A 124 -1.07 -0.81 9.62
CA PRO A 124 0.25 -0.20 9.63
C PRO A 124 1.29 -1.27 9.98
N ALA A 125 2.40 -1.24 9.27
CA ALA A 125 3.46 -2.21 9.42
C ALA A 125 4.82 -1.57 9.21
N LEU A 126 5.80 -2.11 9.92
CA LEU A 126 7.21 -1.79 9.77
C LEU A 126 7.91 -3.02 9.21
N TYR A 127 8.68 -2.83 8.15
CA TYR A 127 9.50 -3.89 7.58
C TYR A 127 10.96 -3.60 7.89
N PHE A 128 11.61 -4.52 8.59
CA PHE A 128 13.04 -4.50 8.82
C PHE A 128 13.75 -5.18 7.64
N ILE A 129 14.65 -4.45 6.98
CA ILE A 129 15.33 -4.88 5.75
C ILE A 129 16.32 -6.03 6.03
N GLY A 130 16.74 -6.20 7.28
CA GLY A 130 17.83 -7.09 7.65
C GLY A 130 19.14 -6.32 7.83
N ASN A 131 20.11 -6.88 8.55
CA ASN A 131 21.47 -6.37 8.59
C ASN A 131 22.48 -7.51 8.48
N GLU A 132 23.74 -7.18 8.16
CA GLU A 132 24.82 -8.18 8.05
C GLU A 132 25.12 -8.92 9.36
N THR A 133 24.59 -8.44 10.48
CA THR A 133 25.05 -8.77 11.83
C THR A 133 24.02 -9.40 12.76
N ASP A 134 22.87 -9.90 12.29
CA ASP A 134 22.12 -11.07 12.85
C ASP A 134 20.59 -11.04 12.63
N ARG A 135 19.96 -9.89 12.33
CA ARG A 135 18.49 -9.83 12.22
C ARG A 135 18.05 -10.12 10.78
N VAL A 136 17.28 -11.19 10.60
CA VAL A 136 16.66 -11.54 9.32
C VAL A 136 15.59 -10.51 8.93
N PRO A 137 15.36 -10.29 7.62
CA PRO A 137 14.29 -9.44 7.17
C PRO A 137 12.95 -9.90 7.74
N SER A 138 12.17 -8.99 8.30
CA SER A 138 10.93 -9.31 9.01
C SER A 138 9.96 -8.15 8.97
N MET A 139 8.66 -8.46 9.05
CA MET A 139 7.60 -7.47 9.10
C MET A 139 6.88 -7.55 10.44
N GLU A 140 6.64 -6.39 11.05
CA GLU A 140 5.90 -6.27 12.30
C GLU A 140 4.72 -5.31 12.11
N LYS A 141 3.54 -5.71 12.61
CA LYS A 141 2.35 -4.84 12.61
C LYS A 141 2.34 -4.02 13.89
N LEU A 142 2.67 -2.74 13.78
CA LEU A 142 2.71 -1.81 14.91
C LEU A 142 2.28 -0.41 14.47
N PRO A 143 1.91 0.47 15.42
CA PRO A 143 1.64 1.87 15.10
C PRO A 143 2.87 2.54 14.47
N VAL A 144 2.68 3.28 13.39
CA VAL A 144 3.77 3.97 12.65
C VAL A 144 3.73 5.49 12.85
N GLY A 145 3.14 5.92 13.97
CA GLY A 145 3.09 7.31 14.42
C GLY A 145 2.58 8.27 13.33
N LEU A 146 3.40 9.28 13.02
CA LEU A 146 3.08 10.36 12.08
C LEU A 146 2.70 9.90 10.65
N PHE A 147 3.01 8.66 10.27
CA PHE A 147 2.69 8.13 8.95
C PHE A 147 1.24 7.62 8.86
N GLU A 148 0.56 7.37 9.98
CA GLU A 148 -0.79 6.78 9.97
C GLU A 148 -1.82 7.66 9.24
N ASP A 149 -1.82 8.97 9.50
CA ASP A 149 -2.74 9.92 8.83
C ASP A 149 -2.46 9.99 7.33
N LYS A 150 -1.17 9.98 6.94
CA LYS A 150 -0.74 10.01 5.54
C LYS A 150 -1.12 8.74 4.80
N ILE A 151 -0.95 7.58 5.45
CA ILE A 151 -1.39 6.29 4.91
C ILE A 151 -2.92 6.30 4.75
N ALA A 152 -3.67 6.81 5.73
CA ALA A 152 -5.11 6.88 5.65
C ALA A 152 -5.57 7.73 4.44
N ASP A 153 -5.01 8.92 4.27
CA ASP A 153 -5.31 9.81 3.14
C ASP A 153 -4.94 9.17 1.80
N PHE A 154 -3.77 8.56 1.72
CA PHE A 154 -3.32 7.83 0.53
C PHE A 154 -4.26 6.68 0.16
N LEU A 155 -4.64 5.83 1.13
CA LEU A 155 -5.56 4.71 0.89
C LEU A 155 -6.96 5.20 0.49
N ASN A 156 -7.41 6.33 1.06
CA ASN A 156 -8.70 6.92 0.74
C ASN A 156 -8.79 7.43 -0.71
N ALA A 157 -7.67 7.79 -1.33
CA ALA A 157 -7.64 8.22 -2.73
C ALA A 157 -8.02 7.10 -3.73
N PHE A 158 -7.91 5.83 -3.33
CA PHE A 158 -8.28 4.68 -4.17
C PHE A 158 -9.70 4.17 -3.94
N LYS A 159 -10.50 4.89 -3.13
CA LYS A 159 -11.94 4.65 -3.07
C LYS A 159 -12.51 4.95 -4.44
N ARG A 160 -13.22 3.98 -5.03
CA ARG A 160 -13.99 4.24 -6.24
C ARG A 160 -15.03 5.30 -5.89
N GLU A 161 -14.90 6.49 -6.46
CA GLU A 161 -16.03 7.41 -6.50
C GLU A 161 -17.20 6.62 -7.11
N LYS A 162 -18.29 6.45 -6.36
CA LYS A 162 -19.51 5.86 -6.93
C LYS A 162 -19.81 6.66 -8.18
N SER A 163 -19.78 6.01 -9.34
CA SER A 163 -20.21 6.59 -10.60
C SER A 163 -21.60 7.21 -10.43
N MET A 164 -21.66 8.52 -10.22
CA MET A 164 -22.87 9.33 -10.48
C MET A 164 -22.99 9.57 -11.99
N SER A 165 -22.94 8.49 -12.77
CA SER A 165 -23.01 8.53 -14.23
C SER A 165 -23.77 7.32 -14.77
N ALA A 166 -24.77 6.84 -14.01
CA ALA A 166 -25.68 5.79 -14.45
C ALA A 166 -27.16 6.18 -14.49
N GLU A 167 -27.58 7.41 -14.13
CA GLU A 167 -29.02 7.76 -14.12
C GLU A 167 -29.46 9.10 -14.75
N ASP A 168 -28.59 9.94 -15.31
CA ASP A 168 -29.05 11.14 -16.03
C ASP A 168 -28.43 11.26 -17.43
N THR A 169 -29.03 10.57 -18.41
CA THR A 169 -29.26 11.03 -19.80
C THR A 169 -29.67 9.84 -20.69
N ARG A 170 -30.89 9.33 -20.50
CA ARG A 170 -31.66 8.84 -21.64
C ARG A 170 -32.62 9.97 -22.02
N PRO A 171 -32.52 10.59 -23.21
CA PRO A 171 -33.62 11.41 -23.68
C PRO A 171 -34.78 10.46 -23.97
N GLU A 172 -35.81 10.50 -23.12
CA GLU A 172 -37.10 9.88 -23.43
C GLU A 172 -37.61 10.46 -24.75
N THR A 173 -37.67 9.60 -25.76
CA THR A 173 -38.31 9.90 -27.03
C THR A 173 -39.81 10.03 -26.80
N ARG A 174 -40.27 11.27 -26.60
CA ARG A 174 -41.70 11.59 -26.64
C ARG A 174 -42.19 11.41 -28.08
N LYS A 175 -42.82 10.27 -28.34
CA LYS A 175 -43.63 10.04 -29.55
C LYS A 175 -44.75 11.08 -29.60
N MET A 176 -44.65 12.08 -30.48
CA MET A 176 -45.81 12.90 -30.84
C MET A 176 -46.73 12.08 -31.73
N LYS A 177 -48.00 11.95 -31.32
CA LYS A 177 -49.09 11.48 -32.19
C LYS A 177 -49.46 12.60 -33.18
N PRO A 178 -49.85 12.26 -34.41
CA PRO A 178 -50.28 13.24 -35.40
C PRO A 178 -51.71 13.73 -35.09
N LEU A 179 -51.93 15.03 -35.27
CA LEU A 179 -53.22 15.65 -35.57
C LEU A 179 -52.99 16.57 -36.78
#